data_AF-A0A4D8S3F0-F1
#
_entry.id   AF-A0A4D8S3F0-F1
#
_cell.length_a   1.000
_cell.length_b   1.000
_cell.length_c   1.000
_cell.angle_alpha   90.00
_cell.angle_beta   90.00
_cell.angle_gamma   90.00
#
_symmetry.space_group_name_H-M   'P 1'
#
loop_
_entity.id
_entity.type
_entity.pdbx_description
1 polymer ?
#
loop_
_entity_poly.entity_id
_entity_poly.type
_entity_poly.pdbx_seq_one_letter_code
_entity_poly.pdbx_strand_id
1 'polypeptide(L)'
;MSKNSSAKWVAEQALALLERYPLCDSCLGRCFAKLGYGHLNSERGRAIKLSLLLEIDRRVKEHELPDLGEMKEILFNMGEVGESLFSHYFGTGFQRRSCYLCNDVLPQVKEDFATKALSLLRTSPMKYVLGVRLSPRMQELETSFAVTNGLVYYESMKAEIRREVGKRLSQLGFEPEIDNPEGELVYDMDSRNVEVIRKSQKTLYLYTRLSRGVPISSWYSKGGDSLDREIGNKIIIPFTEPSDVRILEPYPLVIEDYHEERKEVMGYSLVRTSTLGKSEFNLLMENKPFSRTYRVVFYSRERKGHEIYDGIQDTMIEARNYDELMEKVKSMNVEIISVDLIRTEGKHRRIRALLTRVE
;
A
#
# COMPACT_ATOMS: atom_id res chain seq x y z
N MET A 1 -23.83 20.09 33.46
CA MET A 1 -23.87 20.13 31.98
C MET A 1 -24.90 19.12 31.51
N SER A 2 -26.01 19.61 30.95
CA SER A 2 -27.21 18.84 30.62
C SER A 2 -26.92 17.74 29.59
N LYS A 3 -27.33 16.50 29.91
CA LYS A 3 -27.23 15.29 29.05
C LYS A 3 -28.32 15.23 27.95
N ASN A 4 -29.00 16.33 27.62
CA ASN A 4 -30.09 16.33 26.64
C ASN A 4 -29.68 16.60 25.17
N SER A 5 -28.40 16.82 24.84
CA SER A 5 -27.99 17.15 23.46
C SER A 5 -27.59 15.94 22.59
N SER A 6 -27.57 14.71 23.10
CA SER A 6 -27.01 13.58 22.32
C SER A 6 -28.01 12.90 21.38
N ALA A 7 -29.32 13.04 21.59
CA ALA A 7 -30.33 12.27 20.85
C ALA A 7 -30.54 12.76 19.40
N LYS A 8 -30.19 14.02 19.10
CA LYS A 8 -30.41 14.65 17.77
C LYS A 8 -29.13 15.03 17.04
N TRP A 9 -27.96 14.60 17.52
CA TRP A 9 -26.66 15.03 17.00
C TRP A 9 -26.52 14.89 15.47
N VAL A 10 -26.95 13.77 14.87
CA VAL A 10 -26.89 13.57 13.40
C VAL A 10 -27.74 14.60 12.66
N ALA A 11 -28.97 14.85 13.14
CA ALA A 11 -29.89 15.80 12.52
C ALA A 11 -29.36 17.23 12.63
N GLU A 12 -28.88 17.64 13.81
CA GLU A 12 -28.33 18.98 14.05
C GLU A 12 -27.09 19.24 13.19
N GLN A 13 -26.16 18.28 13.12
CA GLN A 13 -24.97 18.39 12.27
C GLN A 13 -25.33 18.43 10.79
N ALA A 14 -26.23 17.57 10.33
CA ALA A 14 -26.65 17.56 8.94
C ALA A 14 -27.39 18.83 8.53
N LEU A 15 -28.24 19.38 9.41
CA LEU A 15 -28.91 20.65 9.20
C LEU A 15 -27.90 21.79 9.08
N ALA A 16 -26.95 21.89 10.01
CA ALA A 16 -25.89 22.91 9.99
C ALA A 16 -24.97 22.83 8.75
N LEU A 17 -24.85 21.65 8.13
CA LEU A 17 -24.17 21.49 6.84
C LEU A 17 -25.04 21.99 5.69
N LEU A 18 -26.32 21.59 5.65
CA LEU A 18 -27.25 21.95 4.58
C LEU A 18 -27.70 23.41 4.62
N GLU A 19 -27.57 24.11 5.75
CA GLU A 19 -27.72 25.57 5.81
C GLU A 19 -26.65 26.30 4.98
N ARG A 20 -25.45 25.72 4.86
CA ARG A 20 -24.28 26.37 4.28
C ARG A 20 -23.88 25.83 2.91
N TYR A 21 -24.13 24.55 2.65
CA TYR A 21 -23.59 23.86 1.48
C TYR A 21 -24.66 23.03 0.77
N PRO A 22 -24.84 23.17 -0.56
CA PRO A 22 -25.57 22.19 -1.33
C PRO A 22 -24.78 20.87 -1.35
N LEU A 23 -25.40 19.78 -0.91
CA LEU A 23 -24.74 18.47 -0.82
C LEU A 23 -25.61 17.40 -1.46
N CYS A 24 -25.03 16.63 -2.38
CA CYS A 24 -25.70 15.43 -2.90
C CYS A 24 -25.80 14.34 -1.81
N ASP A 25 -26.63 13.33 -2.05
CA ASP A 25 -26.90 12.27 -1.09
C ASP A 25 -25.61 11.54 -0.67
N SER A 26 -24.74 11.17 -1.61
CA SER A 26 -23.43 10.57 -1.29
C SER A 26 -22.57 11.49 -0.42
N CYS A 27 -22.43 12.77 -0.79
CA CYS A 27 -21.54 13.69 -0.05
C CYS A 27 -22.03 14.00 1.36
N LEU A 28 -23.34 14.13 1.57
CA LEU A 28 -23.89 14.23 2.91
C LEU A 28 -23.69 12.91 3.68
N GLY A 29 -24.00 11.76 3.07
CA GLY A 29 -23.85 10.46 3.72
C GLY A 29 -22.40 10.12 4.08
N ARG A 30 -21.42 10.61 3.31
CA ARG A 30 -19.98 10.50 3.62
C ARG A 30 -19.60 11.19 4.91
N CYS A 31 -20.31 12.24 5.32
CA CYS A 31 -20.08 12.95 6.58
C CYS A 31 -20.31 12.05 7.80
N PHE A 32 -21.09 10.98 7.63
CA PHE A 32 -21.51 10.04 8.68
C PHE A 32 -21.11 8.60 8.32
N ALA A 33 -20.16 8.40 7.41
CA ALA A 33 -19.89 7.09 6.81
C ALA A 33 -19.42 6.00 7.77
N LYS A 34 -18.78 6.40 8.88
CA LYS A 34 -18.33 5.48 9.94
C LYS A 34 -19.44 5.13 10.94
N LEU A 35 -20.69 5.56 10.70
CA LEU A 35 -21.87 5.25 11.50
C LEU A 35 -22.86 4.43 10.66
N GLY A 36 -23.51 3.43 11.27
CA GLY A 36 -24.51 2.61 10.59
C GLY A 36 -23.93 1.85 9.38
N TYR A 37 -23.18 0.78 9.66
CA TYR A 37 -22.56 -0.08 8.65
C TYR A 37 -23.60 -0.78 7.75
N GLY A 38 -23.18 -1.25 6.58
CA GLY A 38 -24.04 -1.99 5.65
C GLY A 38 -24.72 -1.15 4.57
N HIS A 39 -24.73 0.17 4.71
CA HIS A 39 -25.40 1.08 3.77
C HIS A 39 -24.42 1.83 2.85
N LEU A 40 -24.92 2.21 1.67
CA LEU A 40 -24.27 3.15 0.77
C LEU A 40 -24.37 4.57 1.34
N ASN A 41 -23.43 5.43 0.95
CA ASN A 41 -23.47 6.82 1.40
C ASN A 41 -24.65 7.58 0.77
N SER A 42 -25.01 7.25 -0.47
CA SER A 42 -26.22 7.78 -1.12
C SER A 42 -27.49 7.45 -0.33
N GLU A 43 -27.64 6.20 0.11
CA GLU A 43 -28.78 5.79 0.94
C GLU A 43 -28.79 6.53 2.28
N ARG A 44 -27.62 6.60 2.95
CA ARG A 44 -27.49 7.29 4.25
C ARG A 44 -27.83 8.77 4.14
N GLY A 45 -27.27 9.47 3.15
CA GLY A 45 -27.54 10.90 2.97
C GLY A 45 -28.98 11.17 2.57
N ARG A 46 -29.57 10.33 1.70
CA ARG A 46 -30.99 10.45 1.33
C ARG A 46 -31.90 10.25 2.55
N ALA A 47 -31.62 9.26 3.39
CA ALA A 47 -32.39 9.01 4.61
C ALA A 47 -32.31 10.19 5.59
N ILE A 48 -31.11 10.76 5.78
CA ILE A 48 -30.92 11.95 6.62
C ILE A 48 -31.71 13.14 6.07
N LYS A 49 -31.61 13.41 4.76
CA LYS A 49 -32.37 14.50 4.13
C LYS A 49 -33.87 14.29 4.29
N LEU A 50 -34.38 13.09 4.03
CA LEU A 50 -35.81 12.81 4.15
C LEU A 50 -36.28 13.00 5.60
N SER A 51 -35.50 12.56 6.59
CA SER A 51 -35.82 12.79 8.00
C SER A 51 -35.85 14.27 8.37
N LEU A 52 -34.90 15.07 7.87
CA LEU A 52 -34.90 16.52 8.07
C LEU A 52 -36.08 17.19 7.36
N LEU A 53 -36.42 16.73 6.16
CA LEU A 53 -37.55 17.23 5.38
C LEU A 53 -38.87 17.06 6.15
N LEU A 54 -39.08 15.89 6.76
CA LEU A 54 -40.24 15.60 7.60
C LEU A 54 -40.29 16.50 8.83
N GLU A 55 -39.15 16.71 9.51
CA GLU A 55 -39.09 17.58 10.68
C GLU A 55 -39.36 19.05 10.30
N ILE A 56 -38.83 19.51 9.17
CA ILE A 56 -39.11 20.84 8.63
C ILE A 56 -40.62 20.99 8.36
N ASP A 57 -41.23 20.03 7.65
CA ASP A 57 -42.67 20.05 7.36
C ASP A 57 -43.54 20.05 8.64
N ARG A 58 -43.17 19.25 9.65
CA ARG A 58 -43.81 19.25 10.97
C ARG A 58 -43.73 20.63 11.62
N ARG A 59 -42.54 21.23 11.68
CA ARG A 59 -42.32 22.55 12.30
C ARG A 59 -43.11 23.66 11.60
N VAL A 60 -43.30 23.58 10.28
CA VAL A 60 -44.17 24.51 9.55
C VAL A 60 -45.62 24.36 10.01
N LYS A 61 -46.13 23.13 10.03
CA LYS A 61 -47.54 22.82 10.40
C LYS A 61 -47.87 23.16 11.85
N GLU A 62 -46.91 23.00 12.75
CA GLU A 62 -47.05 23.33 14.18
C GLU A 62 -46.75 24.81 14.49
N HIS A 63 -46.52 25.64 13.45
CA HIS A 63 -46.18 27.06 13.60
C HIS A 63 -44.94 27.32 14.48
N GLU A 64 -43.96 26.41 14.46
CA GLU A 64 -42.68 26.48 15.19
C GLU A 64 -41.56 27.16 14.37
N LEU A 65 -41.88 27.65 13.17
CA LEU A 65 -40.97 28.40 12.30
C LEU A 65 -41.46 29.85 12.17
N PRO A 66 -40.73 30.83 12.76
CA PRO A 66 -41.13 32.24 12.71
C PRO A 66 -41.09 32.82 11.29
N ASP A 67 -40.14 32.37 10.47
CA ASP A 67 -39.97 32.79 9.08
C ASP A 67 -39.74 31.57 8.16
N LEU A 68 -40.64 31.38 7.20
CA LEU A 68 -40.50 30.33 6.17
C LEU A 68 -39.29 30.60 5.26
N GLY A 69 -38.78 31.82 5.18
CA GLY A 69 -37.54 32.13 4.49
C GLY A 69 -36.35 31.32 4.99
N GLU A 70 -36.30 30.98 6.27
CA GLU A 70 -35.18 30.26 6.90
C GLU A 70 -34.97 28.85 6.31
N MET A 71 -36.04 28.17 5.90
CA MET A 71 -35.94 26.82 5.32
C MET A 71 -35.65 26.82 3.81
N LYS A 72 -35.79 27.96 3.13
CA LYS A 72 -35.62 28.06 1.67
C LYS A 72 -34.23 27.61 1.22
N GLU A 73 -33.20 28.11 1.89
CA GLU A 73 -31.81 27.78 1.57
C GLU A 73 -31.49 26.30 1.84
N ILE A 74 -32.00 25.75 2.95
CA ILE A 74 -31.84 24.33 3.28
C ILE A 74 -32.49 23.46 2.21
N LEU A 75 -33.72 23.76 1.78
CA LEU A 75 -34.41 22.99 0.76
C LEU A 75 -33.69 23.01 -0.60
N PHE A 76 -33.14 24.15 -1.01
CA PHE A 76 -32.29 24.21 -2.21
C PHE A 76 -31.04 23.35 -2.06
N ASN A 77 -30.40 23.39 -0.90
CA ASN A 77 -29.18 22.64 -0.62
C ASN A 77 -29.43 21.13 -0.44
N MET A 78 -30.67 20.72 -0.15
CA MET A 78 -31.11 19.31 -0.18
C MET A 78 -31.24 18.76 -1.60
N GLY A 79 -31.35 19.63 -2.62
CA GLY A 79 -31.52 19.24 -4.02
C GLY A 79 -32.87 18.59 -4.28
N GLU A 80 -32.89 17.51 -5.06
CA GLU A 80 -34.12 16.80 -5.47
C GLU A 80 -35.04 16.45 -4.29
N VAL A 81 -34.49 16.08 -3.13
CA VAL A 81 -35.28 15.72 -1.94
C VAL A 81 -36.10 16.91 -1.42
N GLY A 82 -35.58 18.13 -1.54
CA GLY A 82 -36.26 19.35 -1.07
C GLY A 82 -37.25 19.95 -2.06
N GLU A 83 -37.19 19.56 -3.34
CA GLU A 83 -37.91 20.22 -4.45
C GLU A 83 -39.43 20.18 -4.29
N SER A 84 -39.97 19.03 -3.87
CA SER A 84 -41.42 18.86 -3.68
C SER A 84 -41.96 19.73 -2.55
N LEU A 85 -41.31 19.71 -1.39
CA LEU A 85 -41.73 20.51 -0.24
C LEU A 85 -41.58 22.01 -0.48
N PHE A 86 -40.50 22.40 -1.18
CA PHE A 86 -40.31 23.78 -1.60
C PHE A 86 -41.45 24.26 -2.49
N SER A 87 -41.79 23.47 -3.51
CA SER A 87 -42.85 23.82 -4.45
C SER A 87 -44.21 23.97 -3.75
N HIS A 88 -44.48 23.13 -2.75
CA HIS A 88 -45.70 23.18 -1.95
C HIS A 88 -45.86 24.50 -1.17
N TYR A 89 -44.80 24.97 -0.50
CA TYR A 89 -44.90 26.13 0.40
C TYR A 89 -44.60 27.48 -0.25
N PHE A 90 -43.73 27.54 -1.27
CA PHE A 90 -43.26 28.82 -1.82
C PHE A 90 -43.86 29.17 -3.19
N GLY A 91 -44.39 28.21 -3.95
CA GLY A 91 -45.00 28.47 -5.26
C GLY A 91 -44.08 29.20 -6.27
N THR A 92 -42.77 29.19 -6.05
CA THR A 92 -41.75 29.84 -6.90
C THR A 92 -40.87 28.79 -7.56
N GLY A 93 -40.05 29.19 -8.54
CA GLY A 93 -39.13 28.29 -9.22
C GLY A 93 -38.06 27.72 -8.29
N PHE A 94 -37.88 26.39 -8.29
CA PHE A 94 -36.84 25.73 -7.50
C PHE A 94 -35.45 25.97 -8.10
N GLN A 95 -34.50 26.46 -7.29
CA GLN A 95 -33.12 26.66 -7.72
C GLN A 95 -32.31 25.38 -7.54
N ARG A 96 -31.98 24.69 -8.64
CA ARG A 96 -31.07 23.55 -8.60
C ARG A 96 -29.64 24.01 -8.41
N ARG A 97 -29.00 23.53 -7.34
CA ARG A 97 -27.60 23.80 -6.98
C ARG A 97 -26.80 22.52 -7.08
N SER A 98 -25.64 22.61 -7.73
CA SER A 98 -24.73 21.47 -7.79
C SER A 98 -24.08 21.22 -6.44
N CYS A 99 -23.78 19.95 -6.15
CA CYS A 99 -23.09 19.56 -4.93
C CYS A 99 -21.76 20.32 -4.76
N TYR A 100 -21.59 20.97 -3.62
CA TYR A 100 -20.40 21.75 -3.26
C TYR A 100 -19.10 20.94 -3.35
N LEU A 101 -19.16 19.65 -3.00
CA LEU A 101 -17.96 18.78 -2.93
C LEU A 101 -17.64 18.08 -4.24
N CYS A 102 -18.65 17.51 -4.91
CA CYS A 102 -18.42 16.65 -6.07
C CYS A 102 -19.06 17.13 -7.36
N ASN A 103 -19.80 18.23 -7.34
CA ASN A 103 -20.52 18.74 -8.51
C ASN A 103 -21.41 17.67 -9.18
N ASP A 104 -22.00 16.79 -8.36
CA ASP A 104 -22.90 15.69 -8.73
C ASP A 104 -22.32 14.61 -9.66
N VAL A 105 -21.00 14.54 -9.79
CA VAL A 105 -20.35 13.59 -10.73
C VAL A 105 -20.21 12.16 -10.19
N LEU A 106 -20.41 11.94 -8.88
CA LEU A 106 -20.07 10.66 -8.24
C LEU A 106 -20.79 9.43 -8.81
N PRO A 107 -22.11 9.45 -9.08
CA PRO A 107 -22.78 8.31 -9.68
C PRO A 107 -22.19 7.94 -11.05
N GLN A 108 -21.95 8.96 -11.91
CA GLN A 108 -21.37 8.77 -13.23
C GLN A 108 -19.94 8.22 -13.15
N VAL A 109 -19.12 8.75 -12.24
CA VAL A 109 -17.73 8.30 -12.04
C VAL A 109 -17.67 6.86 -11.59
N LYS A 110 -18.53 6.46 -10.63
CA LYS A 110 -18.57 5.07 -10.14
C LYS A 110 -18.96 4.09 -11.26
N GLU A 111 -19.88 4.49 -12.14
CA GLU A 111 -20.30 3.68 -13.28
C GLU A 111 -19.21 3.56 -14.34
N ASP A 112 -18.63 4.71 -14.74
CA ASP A 112 -17.58 4.78 -15.74
C ASP A 112 -16.34 4.01 -15.31
N PHE A 113 -15.92 4.15 -14.04
CA PHE A 113 -14.82 3.37 -13.50
C PHE A 113 -15.12 1.86 -13.50
N ALA A 114 -16.30 1.45 -13.03
CA ALA A 114 -16.67 0.02 -13.01
C ALA A 114 -16.65 -0.58 -14.42
N THR A 115 -17.18 0.13 -15.41
CA THR A 115 -17.22 -0.33 -16.81
C THR A 115 -15.81 -0.44 -17.41
N LYS A 116 -14.96 0.57 -17.21
CA LYS A 116 -13.58 0.58 -17.72
C LYS A 116 -12.69 -0.45 -17.03
N ALA A 117 -12.82 -0.61 -15.71
CA ALA A 117 -12.09 -1.64 -14.97
C ALA A 117 -12.51 -3.04 -15.44
N LEU A 118 -13.81 -3.29 -15.61
CA LEU A 118 -14.33 -4.57 -16.08
C LEU A 118 -13.83 -4.92 -17.50
N SER A 119 -13.80 -3.95 -18.41
CA SER A 119 -13.29 -4.19 -19.78
C SER A 119 -11.80 -4.53 -19.78
N LEU A 120 -10.99 -3.86 -18.95
CA LEU A 120 -9.58 -4.18 -18.78
C LEU A 120 -9.37 -5.57 -18.19
N LEU A 121 -10.13 -5.94 -17.15
CA LEU A 121 -10.00 -7.25 -16.50
C LEU A 121 -10.46 -8.41 -17.38
N ARG A 122 -11.41 -8.19 -18.29
CA ARG A 122 -11.82 -9.18 -19.29
C ARG A 122 -10.79 -9.40 -20.38
N THR A 123 -10.06 -8.35 -20.75
CA THR A 123 -9.04 -8.41 -21.81
C THR A 123 -7.68 -8.86 -21.30
N SER A 124 -7.31 -8.48 -20.07
CA SER A 124 -6.09 -8.89 -19.39
C SER A 124 -6.41 -9.26 -17.93
N PRO A 125 -6.79 -10.52 -17.67
CA PRO A 125 -7.02 -11.00 -16.31
C PRO A 125 -5.77 -10.82 -15.45
N MET A 126 -5.93 -10.25 -14.26
CA MET A 126 -4.83 -10.04 -13.32
C MET A 126 -5.37 -9.91 -11.89
N LYS A 127 -4.54 -10.24 -10.91
CA LYS A 127 -4.81 -9.90 -9.50
C LYS A 127 -4.66 -8.40 -9.32
N TYR A 128 -5.68 -7.74 -8.80
CA TYR A 128 -5.70 -6.27 -8.84
C TYR A 128 -6.24 -5.64 -7.56
N VAL A 129 -5.84 -4.40 -7.34
CA VAL A 129 -6.52 -3.47 -6.42
C VAL A 129 -7.05 -2.27 -7.19
N LEU A 130 -8.02 -1.56 -6.61
CA LEU A 130 -8.56 -0.33 -7.17
C LEU A 130 -7.87 0.89 -6.55
N GLY A 131 -7.51 1.85 -7.40
CA GLY A 131 -6.99 3.16 -7.02
C GLY A 131 -7.88 4.28 -7.55
N VAL A 132 -7.84 5.44 -6.89
CA VAL A 132 -8.53 6.65 -7.36
C VAL A 132 -7.62 7.85 -7.16
N ARG A 133 -7.36 8.58 -8.24
CA ARG A 133 -6.62 9.85 -8.24
C ARG A 133 -7.62 11.00 -8.32
N LEU A 134 -7.72 11.76 -7.23
CA LEU A 134 -8.45 13.04 -7.20
C LEU A 134 -7.49 14.15 -7.60
N SER A 135 -8.00 15.20 -8.23
CA SER A 135 -7.22 16.42 -8.46
C SER A 135 -6.79 17.07 -7.13
N PRO A 136 -5.66 17.80 -7.09
CA PRO A 136 -5.21 18.49 -5.87
C PRO A 136 -6.30 19.38 -5.26
N ARG A 137 -7.00 20.14 -6.12
CA ARG A 137 -8.12 21.01 -5.71
C ARG A 137 -9.25 20.24 -5.01
N MET A 138 -9.63 19.06 -5.52
CA MET A 138 -10.66 18.24 -4.89
C MET A 138 -10.20 17.67 -3.53
N GLN A 139 -8.93 17.29 -3.42
CA GLN A 139 -8.36 16.79 -2.16
C GLN A 139 -8.33 17.89 -1.09
N GLU A 140 -7.91 19.10 -1.46
CA GLU A 140 -7.88 20.26 -0.57
C GLU A 140 -9.29 20.68 -0.14
N LEU A 141 -10.23 20.77 -1.09
CA LEU A 141 -11.63 21.11 -0.81
C LEU A 141 -12.26 20.13 0.19
N GLU A 142 -12.08 18.82 -0.06
CA GLU A 142 -12.58 17.76 0.81
C GLU A 142 -11.98 17.84 2.22
N THR A 143 -10.66 18.02 2.31
CA THR A 143 -9.95 18.11 3.58
C THR A 143 -10.39 19.33 4.38
N SER A 144 -10.43 20.50 3.73
CA SER A 144 -10.88 21.75 4.34
C SER A 144 -12.33 21.66 4.81
N PHE A 145 -13.22 21.09 3.99
CA PHE A 145 -14.61 20.87 4.35
C PHE A 145 -14.75 19.98 5.59
N ALA A 146 -14.03 18.87 5.65
CA ALA A 146 -14.11 17.95 6.78
C ALA A 146 -13.58 18.57 8.08
N VAL A 147 -12.45 19.29 8.01
CA VAL A 147 -11.83 19.96 9.17
C VAL A 147 -12.70 21.11 9.67
N THR A 148 -13.12 22.01 8.78
CA THR A 148 -13.91 23.21 9.13
C THR A 148 -15.24 22.85 9.79
N ASN A 149 -15.83 21.71 9.40
CA ASN A 149 -17.09 21.24 9.95
C ASN A 149 -16.93 20.16 11.04
N GLY A 150 -15.72 19.88 11.52
CA GLY A 150 -15.49 18.93 12.62
C GLY A 150 -15.93 17.49 12.35
N LEU A 151 -15.85 17.03 11.09
CA LEU A 151 -16.43 15.75 10.66
C LEU A 151 -15.55 14.55 10.99
N VAL A 152 -15.65 14.04 12.23
CA VAL A 152 -14.87 12.89 12.73
C VAL A 152 -15.19 11.57 11.99
N TYR A 153 -16.45 11.40 11.58
CA TYR A 153 -16.94 10.19 10.93
C TYR A 153 -16.88 10.22 9.40
N TYR A 154 -16.15 11.19 8.84
CA TYR A 154 -16.04 11.41 7.41
C TYR A 154 -15.34 10.25 6.68
N GLU A 155 -15.86 9.87 5.51
CA GLU A 155 -15.19 9.00 4.52
C GLU A 155 -14.75 9.83 3.30
N SER A 156 -13.49 9.66 2.87
CA SER A 156 -12.94 10.32 1.67
C SER A 156 -13.63 9.87 0.38
N MET A 157 -13.61 10.71 -0.65
CA MET A 157 -14.23 10.40 -1.94
C MET A 157 -13.55 9.20 -2.60
N LYS A 158 -12.22 9.13 -2.48
CA LYS A 158 -11.42 7.98 -2.95
C LYS A 158 -11.90 6.68 -2.32
N ALA A 159 -12.17 6.69 -1.01
CA ALA A 159 -12.60 5.50 -0.28
C ALA A 159 -14.01 5.06 -0.69
N GLU A 160 -14.99 5.98 -0.81
CA GLU A 160 -16.33 5.64 -1.30
C GLU A 160 -16.26 5.01 -2.69
N ILE A 161 -15.57 5.66 -3.63
CA ILE A 161 -15.47 5.18 -5.02
C ILE A 161 -14.85 3.79 -5.07
N ARG A 162 -13.70 3.56 -4.41
CA ARG A 162 -13.07 2.24 -4.36
C ARG A 162 -14.00 1.18 -3.76
N ARG A 163 -14.65 1.49 -2.64
CA ARG A 163 -15.53 0.56 -1.92
C ARG A 163 -16.74 0.16 -2.76
N GLU A 164 -17.40 1.12 -3.40
CA GLU A 164 -18.59 0.83 -4.20
C GLU A 164 -18.25 0.18 -5.54
N VAL A 165 -17.21 0.63 -6.23
CA VAL A 165 -16.76 0.01 -7.49
C VAL A 165 -16.26 -1.41 -7.24
N GLY A 166 -15.49 -1.64 -6.16
CA GLY A 166 -15.04 -2.97 -5.77
C GLY A 166 -16.19 -3.94 -5.51
N LYS A 167 -17.25 -3.49 -4.81
CA LYS A 167 -18.47 -4.29 -4.61
C LYS A 167 -19.15 -4.67 -5.93
N ARG A 168 -19.29 -3.71 -6.85
CA ARG A 168 -19.88 -3.95 -8.18
C ARG A 168 -19.09 -4.98 -8.98
N LEU A 169 -17.76 -4.85 -9.01
CA LEU A 169 -16.89 -5.80 -9.72
C LEU A 169 -16.94 -7.20 -9.08
N SER A 170 -16.97 -7.27 -7.74
CA SER A 170 -17.09 -8.54 -7.01
C SER A 170 -18.39 -9.28 -7.33
N GLN A 171 -19.51 -8.56 -7.43
CA GLN A 171 -20.81 -9.12 -7.86
C GLN A 171 -20.77 -9.72 -9.28
N LEU A 172 -19.85 -9.26 -10.11
CA LEU A 172 -19.63 -9.76 -11.47
C LEU A 172 -18.56 -10.87 -11.54
N GLY A 173 -18.06 -11.35 -10.39
CA GLY A 173 -17.03 -12.39 -10.29
C GLY A 173 -15.58 -11.88 -10.39
N PHE A 174 -15.36 -10.57 -10.34
CA PHE A 174 -14.03 -9.96 -10.38
C PHE A 174 -13.69 -9.37 -9.00
N GLU A 175 -13.36 -10.21 -8.03
CA GLU A 175 -13.00 -9.76 -6.68
C GLU A 175 -11.58 -9.14 -6.63
N PRO A 176 -11.40 -7.95 -6.01
CA PRO A 176 -10.06 -7.36 -5.82
C PRO A 176 -9.18 -8.17 -4.85
N GLU A 177 -7.89 -8.30 -5.16
CA GLU A 177 -6.86 -8.99 -4.36
C GLU A 177 -6.03 -7.97 -3.58
N ILE A 178 -6.25 -7.86 -2.27
CA ILE A 178 -5.64 -6.82 -1.43
C ILE A 178 -4.20 -7.16 -1.02
N ASP A 179 -3.92 -8.43 -0.74
CA ASP A 179 -2.68 -8.82 -0.09
C ASP A 179 -1.51 -8.92 -1.06
N ASN A 180 -1.77 -9.48 -2.26
CA ASN A 180 -0.75 -9.65 -3.30
C ASN A 180 -1.28 -9.33 -4.71
N PRO A 181 -1.61 -8.06 -5.00
CA PRO A 181 -2.02 -7.65 -6.34
C PRO A 181 -0.85 -7.60 -7.32
N GLU A 182 -1.08 -8.05 -8.55
CA GLU A 182 -0.21 -7.88 -9.72
C GLU A 182 -0.27 -6.45 -10.28
N GLY A 183 -1.27 -5.66 -9.90
CA GLY A 183 -1.31 -4.24 -10.21
C GLY A 183 -2.48 -3.49 -9.62
N GLU A 184 -2.50 -2.19 -9.87
CA GLU A 184 -3.51 -1.27 -9.40
C GLU A 184 -4.19 -0.60 -10.60
N LEU A 185 -5.51 -0.71 -10.67
CA LEU A 185 -6.34 -0.01 -11.64
C LEU A 185 -6.69 1.36 -11.05
N VAL A 186 -6.01 2.41 -11.50
CA VAL A 186 -6.18 3.76 -10.97
C VAL A 186 -7.13 4.55 -11.86
N TYR A 187 -8.30 4.91 -11.33
CA TYR A 187 -9.18 5.87 -11.99
C TYR A 187 -8.74 7.29 -11.70
N ASP A 188 -8.46 8.04 -12.75
CA ASP A 188 -8.10 9.45 -12.67
C ASP A 188 -9.33 10.34 -12.89
N MET A 189 -9.66 11.17 -11.90
CA MET A 189 -10.87 11.99 -11.93
C MET A 189 -10.87 13.09 -12.99
N ASP A 190 -9.70 13.58 -13.37
CA ASP A 190 -9.58 14.69 -14.32
C ASP A 190 -9.65 14.17 -15.76
N SER A 191 -8.86 13.15 -16.08
CA SER A 191 -8.81 12.53 -17.40
C SER A 191 -9.95 11.53 -17.66
N ARG A 192 -10.64 11.08 -16.60
CA ARG A 192 -11.64 10.00 -16.62
C ARG A 192 -11.10 8.71 -17.23
N ASN A 193 -9.81 8.42 -17.08
CA ASN A 193 -9.19 7.20 -17.59
C ASN A 193 -8.84 6.24 -16.46
N VAL A 194 -8.74 4.95 -16.81
CA VAL A 194 -8.21 3.92 -15.91
C VAL A 194 -6.80 3.58 -16.37
N GLU A 195 -5.82 3.93 -15.54
CA GLU A 195 -4.41 3.55 -15.73
C GLU A 195 -4.14 2.23 -15.02
N VAL A 196 -3.36 1.33 -15.66
CA VAL A 196 -2.90 0.09 -15.03
C VAL A 196 -1.48 0.28 -14.54
N ILE A 197 -1.31 0.33 -13.22
CA ILE A 197 0.01 0.36 -12.58
C ILE A 197 0.38 -1.07 -12.20
N ARG A 198 1.25 -1.72 -12.98
CA ARG A 198 1.77 -3.06 -12.64
C ARG A 198 2.66 -2.98 -11.41
N LYS A 199 2.46 -3.92 -10.49
CA LYS A 199 3.32 -4.11 -9.31
C LYS A 199 4.26 -5.26 -9.60
N SER A 200 5.57 -5.03 -9.44
CA SER A 200 6.53 -6.11 -9.60
C SER A 200 6.37 -7.12 -8.46
N GLN A 201 6.28 -8.39 -8.83
CA GLN A 201 6.28 -9.49 -7.88
C GLN A 201 7.68 -9.67 -7.34
N LYS A 202 7.82 -9.73 -6.02
CA LYS A 202 9.11 -9.93 -5.37
C LYS A 202 9.26 -11.40 -5.01
N THR A 203 10.16 -12.10 -5.68
CA THR A 203 10.43 -13.51 -5.39
C THR A 203 11.68 -13.62 -4.51
N LEU A 204 11.56 -14.30 -3.38
CA LEU A 204 12.67 -14.67 -2.52
C LEU A 204 13.42 -15.86 -3.11
N TYR A 205 14.73 -15.70 -3.21
CA TYR A 205 15.71 -16.73 -3.50
C TYR A 205 16.67 -16.86 -2.33
N LEU A 206 17.11 -18.09 -2.09
CA LEU A 206 18.29 -18.33 -1.28
C LEU A 206 19.46 -18.64 -2.20
N TYR A 207 20.59 -17.98 -1.97
CA TYR A 207 21.79 -18.17 -2.76
C TYR A 207 22.98 -18.63 -1.94
N THR A 208 23.79 -19.49 -2.55
CA THR A 208 25.20 -19.66 -2.19
C THR A 208 26.05 -19.12 -3.32
N ARG A 209 27.26 -18.67 -2.98
CA ARG A 209 28.26 -18.19 -3.94
C ARG A 209 29.53 -19.00 -3.77
N LEU A 210 29.81 -19.87 -4.74
CA LEU A 210 30.95 -20.79 -4.76
C LEU A 210 32.18 -20.18 -5.45
N SER A 211 31.98 -19.26 -6.39
CA SER A 211 33.04 -18.50 -7.06
C SER A 211 33.44 -17.26 -6.23
N ARG A 212 34.69 -16.82 -6.38
CA ARG A 212 35.17 -15.52 -5.88
C ARG A 212 35.39 -14.57 -7.05
N GLY A 213 35.30 -13.27 -6.80
CA GLY A 213 35.56 -12.24 -7.80
C GLY A 213 34.38 -11.94 -8.73
N VAL A 214 33.24 -12.62 -8.59
CA VAL A 214 32.01 -12.31 -9.35
C VAL A 214 31.05 -11.52 -8.45
N PRO A 215 30.85 -10.21 -8.66
CA PRO A 215 29.91 -9.42 -7.87
C PRO A 215 28.45 -9.70 -8.25
N ILE A 216 27.54 -9.36 -7.34
CA ILE A 216 26.10 -9.43 -7.64
C ILE A 216 25.69 -8.30 -8.58
N SER A 217 26.17 -7.09 -8.34
CA SER A 217 25.83 -5.92 -9.15
C SER A 217 26.96 -5.54 -10.12
N SER A 218 26.55 -5.29 -11.36
CA SER A 218 27.38 -4.80 -12.46
C SER A 218 28.12 -3.50 -12.17
N TRP A 219 27.64 -2.68 -11.23
CA TRP A 219 28.35 -1.47 -10.80
C TRP A 219 29.74 -1.77 -10.22
N TYR A 220 29.91 -2.95 -9.61
CA TYR A 220 31.18 -3.38 -9.02
C TYR A 220 32.04 -4.20 -9.99
N SER A 221 31.54 -4.58 -11.17
CA SER A 221 32.24 -5.52 -12.04
C SER A 221 33.35 -4.91 -12.90
N LYS A 222 33.58 -3.58 -12.86
CA LYS A 222 34.57 -2.86 -13.71
C LYS A 222 34.53 -3.29 -15.19
N GLY A 223 33.35 -3.69 -15.69
CA GLY A 223 33.16 -4.16 -17.07
C GLY A 223 33.10 -5.68 -17.25
N GLY A 224 33.38 -6.48 -16.22
CA GLY A 224 33.25 -7.94 -16.23
C GLY A 224 31.85 -8.48 -15.91
N ASP A 225 31.75 -9.79 -15.74
CA ASP A 225 30.51 -10.52 -15.46
C ASP A 225 29.95 -10.20 -14.06
N SER A 226 28.62 -10.19 -13.95
CA SER A 226 27.90 -9.99 -12.70
C SER A 226 26.57 -10.73 -12.71
N LEU A 227 26.07 -11.08 -11.52
CA LEU A 227 24.83 -11.86 -11.41
C LEU A 227 23.62 -11.10 -11.97
N ASP A 228 23.49 -9.79 -11.72
CA ASP A 228 22.38 -8.96 -12.19
C ASP A 228 22.27 -8.90 -13.72
N ARG A 229 23.41 -8.84 -14.43
CA ARG A 229 23.44 -8.85 -15.90
C ARG A 229 22.96 -10.16 -16.48
N GLU A 230 23.41 -11.24 -15.88
CA GLU A 230 23.12 -12.60 -16.35
C GLU A 230 21.68 -13.02 -16.04
N ILE A 231 21.15 -12.60 -14.89
CA ILE A 231 19.74 -12.81 -14.54
C ILE A 231 18.83 -11.90 -15.37
N GLY A 232 19.24 -10.66 -15.67
CA GLY A 232 18.47 -9.71 -16.46
C GLY A 232 17.29 -9.05 -15.74
N ASN A 233 16.92 -9.56 -14.56
CA ASN A 233 15.92 -9.00 -13.67
C ASN A 233 16.54 -8.16 -12.55
N LYS A 234 15.77 -7.24 -12.00
CA LYS A 234 16.21 -6.40 -10.89
C LYS A 234 16.41 -7.23 -9.62
N ILE A 235 17.63 -7.23 -9.13
CA ILE A 235 18.04 -7.91 -7.91
C ILE A 235 18.06 -6.91 -6.74
N ILE A 236 17.45 -7.28 -5.62
CA ILE A 236 17.45 -6.54 -4.36
C ILE A 236 18.09 -7.44 -3.29
N ILE A 237 19.06 -6.88 -2.57
CA ILE A 237 19.89 -7.65 -1.65
C ILE A 237 19.73 -7.09 -0.23
N PRO A 238 19.19 -7.87 0.73
CA PRO A 238 19.04 -7.43 2.12
C PRO A 238 20.39 -7.15 2.80
N PHE A 239 21.36 -8.03 2.56
CA PHE A 239 22.75 -7.93 2.99
C PHE A 239 23.61 -8.88 2.13
N THR A 240 24.91 -8.58 2.00
CA THR A 240 25.84 -9.35 1.17
C THR A 240 27.25 -9.25 1.72
N GLU A 241 28.16 -10.04 1.14
CA GLU A 241 29.59 -10.02 1.39
C GLU A 241 30.33 -9.56 0.11
N PRO A 242 31.52 -8.96 0.23
CA PRO A 242 32.36 -8.59 -0.92
C PRO A 242 32.57 -9.75 -1.90
N SER A 243 32.72 -9.47 -3.20
CA SER A 243 32.82 -10.49 -4.26
C SER A 243 33.88 -11.56 -4.02
N ASP A 244 34.93 -11.24 -3.27
CA ASP A 244 36.07 -12.12 -3.00
C ASP A 244 35.82 -13.09 -1.83
N VAL A 245 34.69 -12.92 -1.14
CA VAL A 245 34.23 -13.84 -0.09
C VAL A 245 33.33 -14.90 -0.71
N ARG A 246 33.70 -16.17 -0.56
CA ARG A 246 32.81 -17.28 -0.91
C ARG A 246 31.72 -17.39 0.16
N ILE A 247 30.47 -17.59 -0.23
CA ILE A 247 29.33 -17.69 0.70
C ILE A 247 28.82 -19.13 0.67
N LEU A 248 29.07 -19.89 1.75
CA LEU A 248 28.68 -21.30 1.88
C LEU A 248 27.38 -21.50 2.67
N GLU A 249 26.84 -20.45 3.28
CA GLU A 249 25.51 -20.47 3.89
C GLU A 249 24.46 -19.83 2.95
N PRO A 250 23.24 -20.37 2.86
CA PRO A 250 22.16 -19.74 2.10
C PRO A 250 21.83 -18.30 2.54
N TYR A 251 22.16 -17.34 1.68
CA TYR A 251 21.86 -15.91 1.84
C TYR A 251 20.56 -15.54 1.12
N PRO A 252 19.76 -14.60 1.65
CA PRO A 252 18.58 -14.12 0.97
C PRO A 252 18.93 -13.18 -0.20
N LEU A 253 18.19 -13.35 -1.28
CA LEU A 253 18.22 -12.52 -2.49
C LEU A 253 16.78 -12.33 -2.96
N VAL A 254 16.38 -11.11 -3.34
CA VAL A 254 15.06 -10.88 -3.91
C VAL A 254 15.22 -10.52 -5.38
N ILE A 255 14.45 -11.15 -6.24
CA ILE A 255 14.46 -10.87 -7.68
C ILE A 255 13.04 -10.47 -8.10
N GLU A 256 12.91 -9.32 -8.75
CA GLU A 256 11.62 -8.83 -9.26
C GLU A 256 11.22 -9.56 -10.54
N ASP A 257 9.98 -10.05 -10.61
CA ASP A 257 9.35 -10.68 -11.78
C ASP A 257 10.16 -11.84 -12.37
N TYR A 258 10.75 -12.65 -11.48
CA TYR A 258 11.55 -13.83 -11.83
C TYR A 258 11.00 -15.07 -11.13
N HIS A 259 10.91 -16.18 -11.88
CA HIS A 259 10.11 -17.36 -11.51
C HIS A 259 10.82 -18.70 -11.73
N GLU A 260 12.11 -18.70 -12.06
CA GLU A 260 12.86 -19.95 -12.23
C GLU A 260 13.03 -20.64 -10.86
N GLU A 261 12.72 -21.93 -10.74
CA GLU A 261 12.77 -22.64 -9.45
C GLU A 261 14.21 -22.78 -8.91
N ARG A 262 15.18 -23.00 -9.80
CA ARG A 262 16.59 -23.10 -9.45
C ARG A 262 17.43 -22.58 -10.60
N LYS A 263 18.48 -21.81 -10.30
CA LYS A 263 19.42 -21.29 -11.29
C LYS A 263 20.84 -21.45 -10.79
N GLU A 264 21.70 -22.12 -11.55
CA GLU A 264 23.14 -22.18 -11.31
C GLU A 264 23.85 -21.37 -12.37
N VAL A 265 24.59 -20.34 -11.96
CA VAL A 265 25.20 -19.42 -12.91
C VAL A 265 26.36 -18.63 -12.30
N MET A 266 27.48 -18.50 -13.01
CA MET A 266 28.68 -17.77 -12.56
C MET A 266 29.15 -18.14 -11.14
N GLY A 267 28.95 -19.40 -10.73
CA GLY A 267 29.26 -19.90 -9.38
C GLY A 267 28.24 -19.53 -8.30
N TYR A 268 27.12 -18.90 -8.64
CA TYR A 268 25.95 -18.77 -7.79
C TYR A 268 25.03 -19.96 -7.95
N SER A 269 24.44 -20.43 -6.85
CA SER A 269 23.31 -21.37 -6.85
C SER A 269 22.13 -20.71 -6.18
N LEU A 270 21.11 -20.39 -6.97
CA LEU A 270 19.87 -19.74 -6.55
C LEU A 270 18.77 -20.80 -6.43
N VAL A 271 18.07 -20.81 -5.29
CA VAL A 271 16.91 -21.67 -5.06
C VAL A 271 15.71 -20.79 -4.71
N ARG A 272 14.66 -20.88 -5.52
CA ARG A 272 13.41 -20.16 -5.28
C ARG A 272 12.79 -20.64 -3.98
N THR A 273 12.20 -19.70 -3.25
CA THR A 273 11.57 -19.97 -1.96
C THR A 273 10.09 -19.62 -1.99
N SER A 274 9.76 -18.34 -2.06
CA SER A 274 8.39 -17.85 -1.94
C SER A 274 8.25 -16.48 -2.60
N THR A 275 7.02 -16.11 -2.94
CA THR A 275 6.70 -14.73 -3.34
C THR A 275 6.42 -13.92 -2.09
N LEU A 276 7.04 -12.76 -1.96
CA LEU A 276 7.00 -11.90 -0.78
C LEU A 276 5.91 -10.84 -0.90
N GLY A 277 5.05 -10.78 0.11
CA GLY A 277 4.19 -9.61 0.36
C GLY A 277 4.99 -8.41 0.89
N LYS A 278 4.31 -7.25 1.02
CA LYS A 278 4.94 -6.01 1.51
C LYS A 278 5.56 -6.16 2.90
N SER A 279 4.84 -6.78 3.83
CA SER A 279 5.29 -6.96 5.22
C SER A 279 6.48 -7.92 5.33
N GLU A 280 6.45 -9.03 4.59
CA GLU A 280 7.54 -10.02 4.54
C GLU A 280 8.80 -9.44 3.94
N PHE A 281 8.67 -8.68 2.85
CA PHE A 281 9.77 -7.96 2.23
C PHE A 281 10.43 -6.98 3.21
N ASN A 282 9.65 -6.15 3.92
CA ASN A 282 10.18 -5.22 4.90
C ASN A 282 10.91 -5.94 6.04
N LEU A 283 10.31 -7.01 6.58
CA LEU A 283 10.91 -7.82 7.64
C LEU A 283 12.26 -8.40 7.22
N LEU A 284 12.37 -8.89 5.98
CA LEU A 284 13.61 -9.39 5.42
C LEU A 284 14.69 -8.31 5.29
N MET A 285 14.31 -7.11 4.86
CA MET A 285 15.25 -6.00 4.66
C MET A 285 15.79 -5.40 5.97
N GLU A 286 14.99 -5.38 7.03
CA GLU A 286 15.34 -4.78 8.31
C GLU A 286 16.23 -5.68 9.19
N ASN A 287 16.16 -7.01 8.99
CA ASN A 287 16.82 -7.96 9.88
C ASN A 287 18.10 -8.54 9.26
N LYS A 288 19.24 -7.98 9.66
CA LYS A 288 20.57 -8.41 9.22
C LYS A 288 21.22 -9.35 10.24
N PRO A 289 22.21 -10.17 9.83
CA PRO A 289 23.03 -10.93 10.76
C PRO A 289 23.80 -10.00 11.69
N PHE A 290 23.83 -10.31 12.99
CA PHE A 290 24.63 -9.58 13.97
C PHE A 290 26.02 -10.18 14.16
N SER A 291 26.22 -11.46 13.81
CA SER A 291 27.51 -12.14 13.84
C SER A 291 27.65 -13.07 12.63
N ARG A 292 28.90 -13.29 12.21
CA ARG A 292 29.30 -14.08 11.07
C ARG A 292 30.57 -14.85 11.43
N THR A 293 30.61 -16.12 11.09
CA THR A 293 31.79 -16.98 11.24
C THR A 293 32.42 -17.17 9.88
N TYR A 294 33.66 -16.71 9.75
CA TYR A 294 34.46 -16.81 8.55
C TYR A 294 35.57 -17.84 8.74
N ARG A 295 35.84 -18.65 7.72
CA ARG A 295 37.09 -19.39 7.59
C ARG A 295 38.06 -18.52 6.80
N VAL A 296 39.18 -18.18 7.43
CA VAL A 296 40.25 -17.42 6.78
C VAL A 296 41.42 -18.37 6.55
N VAL A 297 41.78 -18.55 5.29
CA VAL A 297 42.98 -19.28 4.87
C VAL A 297 44.06 -18.25 4.60
N PHE A 298 45.24 -18.44 5.19
CA PHE A 298 46.34 -17.48 5.13
C PHE A 298 47.69 -18.20 5.14
N TYR A 299 48.73 -17.51 4.69
CA TYR A 299 50.11 -17.94 4.82
C TYR A 299 50.79 -17.23 6.00
N SER A 300 51.53 -18.00 6.80
CA SER A 300 52.37 -17.50 7.89
C SER A 300 53.44 -18.52 8.25
N ARG A 301 54.67 -18.05 8.48
CA ARG A 301 55.76 -18.90 9.01
C ARG A 301 55.54 -19.30 10.47
N GLU A 302 54.86 -18.44 11.23
CA GLU A 302 54.48 -18.73 12.61
C GLU A 302 53.13 -19.43 12.66
N ARG A 303 52.97 -20.40 13.55
CA ARG A 303 51.70 -21.09 13.76
C ARG A 303 50.70 -20.17 14.46
N LYS A 304 49.68 -19.73 13.71
CA LYS A 304 48.60 -18.84 14.15
C LYS A 304 47.21 -19.48 13.99
N GLY A 305 47.14 -20.63 13.35
CA GLY A 305 45.91 -21.40 13.14
C GLY A 305 46.17 -22.90 13.05
N HIS A 306 45.25 -23.60 12.39
CA HIS A 306 45.41 -24.98 12.02
C HIS A 306 46.23 -25.08 10.74
N GLU A 307 47.28 -25.90 10.75
CA GLU A 307 48.17 -26.04 9.61
C GLU A 307 47.58 -26.99 8.57
N ILE A 308 47.48 -26.50 7.34
CA ILE A 308 46.97 -27.27 6.19
C ILE A 308 48.16 -27.85 5.43
N TYR A 309 49.12 -26.99 5.06
CA TYR A 309 50.26 -27.38 4.25
C TYR A 309 51.34 -26.29 4.25
N ASP A 310 52.55 -26.61 4.71
CA ASP A 310 53.77 -25.79 4.60
C ASP A 310 53.55 -24.28 4.81
N GLY A 311 53.15 -23.91 6.03
CA GLY A 311 52.86 -22.51 6.39
C GLY A 311 51.52 -21.95 5.90
N ILE A 312 50.78 -22.67 5.03
CA ILE A 312 49.36 -22.41 4.76
C ILE A 312 48.55 -22.93 5.95
N GLN A 313 47.79 -22.03 6.55
CA GLN A 313 47.00 -22.28 7.73
C GLN A 313 45.59 -21.73 7.56
N ASP A 314 44.65 -22.26 8.33
CA ASP A 314 43.32 -21.68 8.46
C ASP A 314 42.91 -21.45 9.90
N THR A 315 41.94 -20.55 10.06
CA THR A 315 41.30 -20.32 11.35
C THR A 315 39.87 -19.86 11.15
N MET A 316 39.05 -20.08 12.17
CA MET A 316 37.67 -19.61 12.22
C MET A 316 37.62 -18.31 13.02
N ILE A 317 37.12 -17.24 12.40
CA ILE A 317 37.02 -15.92 13.02
C ILE A 317 35.55 -15.50 13.03
N GLU A 318 35.06 -15.19 14.23
CA GLU A 318 33.76 -14.55 14.39
C GLU A 318 33.91 -13.02 14.32
N ALA A 319 33.05 -12.37 13.53
CA ALA A 319 33.01 -10.92 13.37
C ALA A 319 31.59 -10.45 13.08
N ARG A 320 31.26 -9.21 13.43
CA ARG A 320 29.95 -8.63 13.11
C ARG A 320 29.76 -8.43 11.62
N ASN A 321 30.82 -8.09 10.90
CA ASN A 321 30.82 -7.85 9.45
C ASN A 321 32.22 -8.10 8.87
N TYR A 322 32.35 -7.93 7.56
CA TYR A 322 33.62 -8.09 6.85
C TYR A 322 34.69 -7.08 7.30
N ASP A 323 34.33 -5.85 7.64
CA ASP A 323 35.30 -4.84 8.06
C ASP A 323 35.97 -5.23 9.39
N GLU A 324 35.17 -5.67 10.38
CA GLU A 324 35.69 -6.18 11.66
C GLU A 324 36.55 -7.44 11.45
N LEU A 325 36.17 -8.32 10.51
CA LEU A 325 37.00 -9.46 10.14
C LEU A 325 38.37 -8.99 9.65
N MET A 326 38.41 -8.02 8.75
CA MET A 326 39.66 -7.52 8.19
C MET A 326 40.52 -6.80 9.24
N GLU A 327 39.94 -6.12 10.22
CA GLU A 327 40.66 -5.57 11.38
C GLU A 327 41.33 -6.68 12.21
N LYS A 328 40.59 -7.76 12.50
CA LYS A 328 41.11 -8.93 13.23
C LYS A 328 42.21 -9.64 12.45
N VAL A 329 42.08 -9.78 11.14
CA VAL A 329 43.10 -10.45 10.33
C VAL A 329 44.35 -9.57 10.17
N LYS A 330 44.19 -8.25 10.08
CA LYS A 330 45.34 -7.32 10.08
C LYS A 330 46.19 -7.44 11.34
N SER A 331 45.58 -7.60 12.51
CA SER A 331 46.32 -7.76 13.76
C SER A 331 47.07 -9.10 13.85
N MET A 332 46.68 -10.10 13.07
CA MET A 332 47.41 -11.36 12.95
C MET A 332 48.71 -11.22 12.15
N ASN A 333 48.89 -10.16 11.35
CA ASN A 333 50.05 -9.96 10.47
C ASN A 333 50.32 -11.20 9.59
N VAL A 334 49.34 -11.55 8.76
CA VAL A 334 49.35 -12.73 7.87
C VAL A 334 49.00 -12.35 6.44
N GLU A 335 49.41 -13.17 5.47
CA GLU A 335 49.04 -12.99 4.07
C GLU A 335 47.77 -13.80 3.76
N ILE A 336 46.66 -13.11 3.47
CA ILE A 336 45.37 -13.76 3.23
C ILE A 336 45.39 -14.44 1.87
N ILE A 337 45.07 -15.73 1.85
CA ILE A 337 44.88 -16.50 0.62
C ILE A 337 43.40 -16.47 0.23
N SER A 338 42.50 -16.73 1.18
CA SER A 338 41.07 -16.75 0.87
C SER A 338 40.19 -16.59 2.11
N VAL A 339 38.97 -16.09 1.89
CA VAL A 339 37.93 -15.95 2.92
C VAL A 339 36.68 -16.70 2.48
N ASP A 340 36.13 -17.52 3.37
CA ASP A 340 34.84 -18.18 3.23
C ASP A 340 33.93 -17.75 4.37
N LEU A 341 32.70 -17.32 4.05
CA LEU A 341 31.65 -17.23 5.03
C LEU A 341 31.02 -18.62 5.24
N ILE A 342 31.11 -19.13 6.46
CA ILE A 342 30.62 -20.47 6.83
C ILE A 342 29.25 -20.41 7.47
N ARG A 343 29.03 -19.44 8.36
CA ARG A 343 27.80 -19.33 9.15
C ARG A 343 27.53 -17.88 9.53
N THR A 344 26.26 -17.58 9.75
CA THR A 344 25.73 -16.32 10.24
C THR A 344 24.84 -16.56 11.43
N GLU A 345 24.74 -15.59 12.33
CA GLU A 345 23.84 -15.64 13.48
C GLU A 345 23.04 -14.34 13.55
N GLY A 346 21.74 -14.47 13.83
CA GLY A 346 20.81 -13.36 13.75
C GLY A 346 19.35 -13.72 13.70
N LYS A 347 18.51 -12.70 13.90
CA LYS A 347 17.06 -12.80 13.70
C LYS A 347 16.71 -13.16 12.26
N HIS A 348 17.58 -12.82 11.30
CA HIS A 348 17.43 -13.15 9.88
C HIS A 348 17.26 -14.66 9.64
N ARG A 349 17.86 -15.54 10.46
CA ARG A 349 17.69 -17.00 10.33
C ARG A 349 16.27 -17.44 10.65
N ARG A 350 15.66 -16.88 11.70
CA ARG A 350 14.27 -17.17 12.08
C ARG A 350 13.31 -16.66 11.02
N ILE A 351 13.55 -15.45 10.52
CA ILE A 351 12.76 -14.84 9.44
C ILE A 351 12.89 -15.68 8.17
N ARG A 352 14.11 -16.10 7.81
CA ARG A 352 14.35 -17.02 6.70
C ARG A 352 13.50 -18.28 6.87
N ALA A 353 13.58 -18.97 8.02
CA ALA A 353 12.80 -20.19 8.27
C ALA A 353 11.28 -19.97 8.13
N LEU A 354 10.77 -18.85 8.67
CA LEU A 354 9.36 -18.47 8.52
C LEU A 354 8.95 -18.27 7.06
N LEU A 355 9.79 -17.59 6.27
CA LEU A 355 9.51 -17.25 4.88
C LEU A 355 9.74 -18.43 3.92
N THR A 356 10.56 -19.41 4.31
CA THR A 356 10.87 -20.58 3.50
C THR A 356 9.86 -21.70 3.62
N ARG A 357 8.96 -21.66 4.63
CA ARG A 357 8.01 -22.76 4.93
C ARG A 357 8.70 -24.13 5.04
N VAL A 358 9.97 -24.14 5.44
CA VAL A 358 10.74 -25.35 5.71
C VAL A 358 10.67 -25.54 7.22
N GLU A 359 9.93 -26.56 7.65
CA GLU A 359 9.95 -27.06 9.03
C GLU A 359 11.34 -27.58 9.43
#